data_AF-A0A8T6WFG1-F1
#
_entry.id   AF-A0A8T6WFG1-F1
#
_cell.length_a   1.000
_cell.length_b   1.000
_cell.length_c   1.000
_cell.angle_alpha   90.00
_cell.angle_beta   90.00
_cell.angle_gamma   90.00
#
_symmetry.space_group_name_H-M   'P 1'
#
loop_
_entity.id
_entity.type
_entity.pdbx_description
1 polymer ?
#
loop_
_entity_poly.entity_id
_entity_poly.type
_entity_poly.pdbx_seq_one_letter_code
_entity_poly.pdbx_strand_id
1 'polypeptide(L)'
;DGTLADTKKAVVKSFKRVLTEIGCTVNDQFLERRIGTGTRKMLEDALNKCNITFNNKMLDELTRKKVRLQKELSKSVNLFEGATD
;
A
#
# COMPACT_ATOMS: atom_id res chain seq x y z
N ASP A 1 -9.81 -6.80 -19.09
CA ASP A 1 -10.16 -6.49 -17.69
C ASP A 1 -9.34 -5.35 -17.09
N GLY A 2 -9.81 -4.11 -17.23
CA GLY A 2 -9.17 -2.94 -16.60
C GLY A 2 -9.28 -2.97 -15.07
N THR A 3 -10.44 -3.37 -14.53
CA THR A 3 -10.77 -3.32 -13.09
C THR A 3 -9.77 -4.03 -12.17
N LEU A 4 -9.34 -5.24 -12.52
CA LEU A 4 -8.38 -6.02 -11.74
C LEU A 4 -6.95 -5.48 -11.85
N ALA A 5 -6.56 -5.00 -13.04
CA ALA A 5 -5.26 -4.40 -13.26
C ALA A 5 -5.13 -3.05 -12.53
N ASP A 6 -6.18 -2.23 -12.55
CA ASP A 6 -6.25 -0.95 -11.84
C ASP A 6 -6.21 -1.14 -10.32
N THR A 7 -6.92 -2.16 -9.81
CA THR A 7 -6.88 -2.52 -8.38
C THR A 7 -5.47 -2.95 -7.95
N LYS A 8 -4.79 -3.78 -8.74
CA LYS A 8 -3.41 -4.22 -8.44
C LYS A 8 -2.44 -3.03 -8.40
N LYS A 9 -2.51 -2.14 -9.39
CA LYS A 9 -1.69 -0.92 -9.43
C LYS A 9 -1.92 -0.01 -8.21
N ALA A 10 -3.18 0.17 -7.81
CA ALA A 10 -3.52 0.95 -6.62
C ALA A 10 -2.92 0.35 -5.33
N VAL A 11 -2.97 -0.97 -5.19
CA VAL A 11 -2.35 -1.69 -4.07
C VAL A 11 -0.83 -1.48 -4.07
N VAL A 12 -0.16 -1.72 -5.20
CA VAL A 12 1.30 -1.54 -5.34
C VAL A 12 1.70 -0.11 -4.97
N LYS A 13 1.02 0.89 -5.52
CA LYS A 13 1.30 2.31 -5.26
C LYS A 13 1.15 2.67 -3.78
N SER A 14 0.10 2.15 -3.12
CA SER A 14 -0.13 2.34 -1.69
C SER A 14 1.00 1.77 -0.83
N PHE A 15 1.46 0.55 -1.14
CA PHE A 15 2.60 -0.06 -0.44
C PHE A 15 3.91 0.71 -0.66
N LYS A 16 4.23 1.06 -1.92
CA LYS A 16 5.46 1.80 -2.22
C LYS A 16 5.51 3.12 -1.46
N ARG A 17 4.38 3.83 -1.34
CA ARG A 17 4.33 5.09 -0.60
C ARG A 17 4.67 4.91 0.88
N VAL A 18 4.06 3.93 1.54
CA VAL A 18 4.33 3.63 2.97
C VAL A 18 5.78 3.17 3.19
N LEU A 19 6.31 2.34 2.30
CA LEU A 19 7.67 1.80 2.40
C LEU A 19 8.73 2.88 2.13
N THR A 20 8.50 3.77 1.17
CA THR A 20 9.45 4.84 0.83
C THR A 20 9.65 5.81 2.00
N GLU A 21 8.59 6.10 2.78
CA GLU A 21 8.66 7.00 3.92
C GLU A 21 9.57 6.51 5.06
N ILE A 22 9.85 5.21 5.12
CA ILE A 22 10.77 4.61 6.08
C ILE A 22 12.10 4.19 5.44
N GLY A 23 12.38 4.66 4.22
CA GLY A 23 13.61 4.35 3.48
C GLY A 23 13.63 2.98 2.81
N CYS A 24 12.51 2.25 2.77
CA CYS A 24 12.43 0.96 2.08
C CYS A 24 11.95 1.12 0.64
N THR A 25 12.80 0.75 -0.31
CA THR A 25 12.46 0.76 -1.74
C THR A 25 12.42 -0.66 -2.29
N VAL A 26 11.27 -1.06 -2.82
CA VAL A 26 11.06 -2.34 -3.51
C VAL A 26 10.47 -2.09 -4.90
N ASN A 27 10.75 -3.00 -5.83
CA ASN A 27 10.19 -2.91 -7.18
C ASN A 27 8.72 -3.36 -7.22
N ASP A 28 8.01 -2.94 -8.27
CA ASP A 28 6.58 -3.23 -8.42
C ASP A 28 6.33 -4.73 -8.51
N GLN A 29 7.16 -5.44 -9.28
CA GLN A 29 7.10 -6.89 -9.45
C GLN A 29 7.18 -7.66 -8.11
N PHE A 30 8.00 -7.19 -7.16
CA PHE A 30 8.11 -7.78 -5.83
C PHE A 30 6.79 -7.69 -5.06
N LEU A 31 6.11 -6.55 -5.15
CA LEU A 31 4.83 -6.32 -4.51
C LEU A 31 3.71 -7.06 -5.22
N GLU A 32 3.67 -7.04 -6.55
CA GLU A 32 2.67 -7.73 -7.37
C GLU A 32 2.62 -9.24 -7.07
N ARG A 33 3.79 -9.88 -6.94
CA ARG A 33 3.90 -11.31 -6.59
C ARG A 33 3.40 -11.65 -5.18
N ARG A 34 3.24 -10.65 -4.31
CA ARG A 34 2.79 -10.81 -2.92
C ARG A 34 1.38 -10.29 -2.68
N ILE A 35 0.73 -9.74 -3.70
CA ILE A 35 -0.69 -9.38 -3.60
C ILE A 35 -1.47 -10.67 -3.29
N GLY A 36 -2.30 -10.61 -2.26
CA GLY A 36 -3.10 -11.75 -1.78
C GLY A 36 -2.54 -12.45 -0.54
N THR A 37 -1.29 -12.19 -0.13
CA THR A 37 -0.72 -12.78 1.10
C THR A 37 -1.08 -12.04 2.39
N GLY A 38 -1.76 -10.89 2.26
CA GLY A 38 -2.21 -10.06 3.37
C GLY A 38 -1.28 -8.87 3.64
N THR A 39 -1.85 -7.76 4.14
CA THR A 39 -1.12 -6.49 4.28
C THR A 39 0.10 -6.60 5.20
N ARG A 40 -0.05 -7.26 6.35
CA ARG A 40 1.03 -7.42 7.33
C ARG A 40 2.20 -8.21 6.73
N LYS A 41 1.91 -9.34 6.09
CA LYS A 41 2.93 -10.20 5.49
C LYS A 41 3.70 -9.50 4.37
N MET A 42 3.01 -8.74 3.53
CA MET A 42 3.65 -7.92 2.49
C MET A 42 4.59 -6.86 3.07
N LEU A 43 4.22 -6.22 4.20
CA LEU A 43 5.08 -5.27 4.91
C LEU A 43 6.31 -5.98 5.49
N GLU A 44 6.13 -7.10 6.18
CA GLU A 44 7.23 -7.91 6.73
C GLU A 44 8.22 -8.31 5.62
N ASP A 45 7.72 -8.86 4.51
CA ASP A 45 8.56 -9.26 3.39
C ASP A 45 9.34 -8.09 2.80
N ALA A 46 8.70 -6.93 2.65
CA ALA A 46 9.35 -5.74 2.11
C ALA A 46 10.43 -5.19 3.07
N LEU A 47 10.13 -5.12 4.37
CA LEU A 47 11.08 -4.68 5.39
C LEU A 47 12.29 -5.62 5.48
N ASN A 48 12.04 -6.93 5.44
CA ASN A 48 13.10 -7.93 5.35
C ASN A 48 13.95 -7.75 4.07
N LYS A 49 13.32 -7.50 2.93
CA LYS A 49 14.03 -7.24 1.67
C LYS A 49 14.91 -5.99 1.73
N CYS A 50 14.51 -5.00 2.52
CA CYS A 50 15.24 -3.77 2.78
C CYS A 50 16.23 -3.88 3.95
N ASN A 51 16.36 -5.05 4.60
CA ASN A 51 17.16 -5.25 5.82
C ASN A 51 16.81 -4.27 6.95
N ILE A 52 15.55 -3.85 7.05
CA ILE A 52 15.06 -2.97 8.11
C ILE A 52 14.58 -3.84 9.26
N THR A 53 15.12 -3.62 10.46
CA THR A 53 14.58 -4.23 11.68
C THR A 53 13.22 -3.62 12.01
N PHE A 54 12.23 -4.47 12.25
CA PHE A 54 10.88 -4.04 12.59
C PHE A 54 10.34 -4.79 13.80
N ASN A 55 9.37 -4.19 14.47
CA ASN A 55 8.62 -4.81 15.56
C ASN A 55 7.12 -4.76 15.26
N ASN A 56 6.32 -5.41 16.11
CA ASN A 56 4.86 -5.45 15.94
C ASN A 56 4.22 -4.07 15.94
N LYS A 57 4.73 -3.14 16.76
CA LYS A 57 4.22 -1.76 16.83
C LYS A 57 4.43 -1.04 15.49
N MET A 58 5.60 -1.15 14.89
CA MET A 58 5.93 -0.57 13.59
C MET A 58 5.03 -1.15 12.49
N LEU A 59 4.83 -2.48 12.47
CA LEU A 59 3.92 -3.12 11.51
C LEU A 59 2.49 -2.61 11.63
N ASP A 60 2.00 -2.41 12.86
CA ASP A 60 0.66 -1.87 13.12
C ASP A 60 0.54 -0.40 12.69
N GLU A 61 1.57 0.40 12.90
CA GLU A 61 1.63 1.80 12.46
C GLU A 61 1.63 1.90 10.93
N LEU A 62 2.46 1.10 10.24
CA LEU A 62 2.51 1.05 8.78
C LEU A 62 1.18 0.57 8.18
N THR A 63 0.54 -0.41 8.83
CA THR A 63 -0.79 -0.91 8.42
C THR A 63 -1.84 0.18 8.57
N ARG A 64 -1.89 0.88 9.71
CA ARG A 64 -2.81 2.00 9.93
C ARG A 64 -2.58 3.14 8.93
N LYS A 65 -1.32 3.45 8.64
CA LYS A 65 -0.95 4.50 7.67
C LYS A 65 -1.41 4.13 6.27
N LYS A 66 -1.21 2.89 5.84
CA LYS A 66 -1.71 2.37 4.55
C LYS A 66 -3.23 2.55 4.42
N VAL A 67 -3.98 2.18 5.47
CA VAL A 67 -5.46 2.34 5.49
C VAL A 67 -5.87 3.81 5.40
N ARG A 68 -5.17 4.71 6.09
CA ARG A 68 -5.43 6.16 5.98
C ARG A 68 -5.16 6.67 4.57
N LEU A 69 -4.03 6.32 3.97
CA LEU A 69 -3.69 6.71 2.60
C LEU A 69 -4.70 6.18 1.57
N GLN A 70 -5.16 4.93 1.74
CA GLN A 70 -6.23 4.39 0.89
C GLN A 70 -7.53 5.19 1.06
N LYS A 71 -7.92 5.56 2.28
CA LYS A 71 -9.10 6.40 2.52
C LYS A 71 -8.96 7.79 1.92
N GLU A 72 -7.79 8.43 2.00
CA GLU A 72 -7.53 9.74 1.39
C GLU A 72 -7.62 9.68 -0.14
N LEU A 73 -7.05 8.63 -0.74
CA LEU A 73 -7.16 8.38 -2.18
C LEU A 73 -8.62 8.14 -2.58
N SER A 74 -9.39 7.35 -1.82
CA SER A 74 -10.82 7.16 -2.06
C SER A 74 -11.65 8.43 -1.86
N LYS A 75 -11.28 9.30 -0.90
CA LYS A 75 -11.93 10.62 -0.73
C LYS A 75 -11.68 11.56 -1.92
N SER A 76 -10.51 11.48 -2.56
CA SER A 76 -10.25 12.23 -3.79
C SER A 76 -11.12 11.76 -4.98
N VAL A 77 -11.62 10.52 -4.94
CA VAL A 77 -12.55 9.98 -5.94
C VAL A 77 -13.99 10.41 -5.65
N ASN A 78 -14.40 10.47 -4.36
CA ASN A 78 -15.73 10.95 -3.95
C ASN A 78 -15.95 12.47 -4.11
N LEU A 79 -14.96 13.25 -4.56
CA LEU A 79 -15.15 14.64 -4.94
C LEU A 79 -15.56 14.82 -6.41
N PHE A 80 -15.57 13.75 -7.21
CA PHE A 80 -15.95 13.81 -8.62
C PHE A 80 -17.33 13.20 -8.94
N GLU A 81 -17.97 12.46 -8.03
CA GLU A 81 -19.28 11.81 -8.26
C GLU A 81 -20.44 12.45 -7.48
N GLY A 82 -20.39 13.75 -7.20
CA GLY A 82 -21.46 14.42 -6.45
C GLY A 82 -21.58 15.92 -6.61
N ALA A 83 -21.02 16.50 -7.68
CA ALA A 83 -21.24 17.90 -8.03
C ALA A 83 -22.07 17.98 -9.32
N THR A 84 -23.31 17.51 -9.25
CA THR A 84 -24.37 17.85 -10.20
C THR A 84 -25.69 17.83 -9.45
N ASP A 85 -26.20 19.04 -9.21
CA ASP A 85 -27.54 19.50 -8.81
C ASP A 85 -28.23 18.89 -7.58
#